data_AF-A0A3D1B7N6-F1
#
_entry.id   AF-A0A3D1B7N6-F1
#
_cell.length_a   1.000
_cell.length_b   1.000
_cell.length_c   1.000
_cell.angle_alpha   90.00
_cell.angle_beta   90.00
_cell.angle_gamma   90.00
#
_symmetry.space_group_name_H-M   'P 1'
#
loop_
_entity.id
_entity.type
_entity.pdbx_description
1 polymer ?
#
loop_
_entity_poly.entity_id
_entity_poly.type
_entity_poly.pdbx_seq_one_letter_code
_entity_poly.pdbx_strand_id
1 'polypeptide(L)'
;HAVIETRVADGEVPRLTLRIKPGEPVRLRDITLQVNGPAAELQAFRVPRNTLKPGAVLNHGQYEAVKQRILNQASRYGFFDGRFERQRLAINPDTNAADVELAFNSGPRDVL
;
A
#
# COMPACT_ATOMS: atom_id res chain seq x y z
N HIS A 1 -12.87 10.13 -13.57
CA HIS A 1 -12.10 9.29 -14.51
C HIS A 1 -11.14 10.11 -15.33
N ALA A 2 -10.05 9.51 -15.82
CA ALA A 2 -9.13 10.17 -16.74
C ALA A 2 -9.75 10.30 -18.15
N VAL A 3 -9.35 11.33 -18.89
CA VAL A 3 -9.71 11.52 -20.30
C VAL A 3 -8.46 11.27 -21.14
N ILE A 4 -8.58 10.40 -22.14
CA ILE A 4 -7.48 10.02 -23.03
C ILE A 4 -7.87 10.42 -24.45
N GLU A 5 -7.06 11.29 -25.05
CA GLU A 5 -7.18 11.67 -26.45
C GLU A 5 -6.04 10.98 -27.22
N THR A 6 -6.40 10.15 -28.20
CA THR A 6 -5.46 9.41 -29.02
C THR A 6 -5.43 9.99 -30.43
N ARG A 7 -4.23 10.23 -30.96
CA ARG A 7 -4.02 10.62 -32.34
C ARG A 7 -2.99 9.70 -32.98
N VAL A 8 -3.36 9.09 -34.10
CA VAL A 8 -2.48 8.32 -34.97
C VAL A 8 -2.24 9.15 -36.21
N ALA A 9 -0.98 9.25 -36.64
CA ALA A 9 -0.60 9.85 -37.90
C ALA A 9 0.11 8.78 -38.75
N ASP A 10 -0.47 8.51 -39.91
CA ASP A 10 0.10 7.61 -40.92
C ASP A 10 1.21 8.32 -41.70
N GLY A 11 2.20 7.57 -42.15
CA GLY A 11 3.35 8.06 -42.90
C GLY A 11 4.41 6.96 -43.04
N GLU A 12 5.51 7.27 -43.73
CA GLU A 12 6.65 6.35 -43.90
C GLU A 12 7.21 5.87 -42.55
N VAL A 13 7.11 6.73 -41.52
CA VAL A 13 7.26 6.36 -40.11
C VAL A 13 5.96 6.72 -39.37
N PRO A 14 5.16 5.73 -38.94
CA PRO A 14 3.91 5.98 -38.23
C PRO A 14 4.15 6.58 -36.84
N ARG A 15 3.25 7.46 -36.38
CA ARG A 15 3.35 8.13 -35.07
C ARG A 15 2.06 7.98 -34.26
N LEU A 16 2.20 7.53 -33.00
CA LEU A 16 1.15 7.52 -31.98
C LEU A 16 1.37 8.65 -30.97
N THR A 17 0.36 9.50 -30.78
CA THR A 17 0.33 10.55 -29.75
C THR A 17 -0.81 10.29 -28.78
N LEU A 18 -0.50 10.19 -27.48
CA LEU A 18 -1.48 10.07 -26.40
C LEU A 18 -1.47 11.35 -25.57
N ARG A 19 -2.63 11.99 -25.41
CA ARG A 19 -2.81 13.12 -24.50
C ARG A 19 -3.73 12.69 -23.36
N ILE A 20 -3.17 12.65 -22.16
CA ILE A 20 -3.86 12.13 -20.96
C ILE A 20 -4.15 13.31 -20.03
N LYS A 21 -5.43 13.49 -19.68
CA LYS A 21 -5.86 14.37 -18.59
C LYS A 21 -6.26 13.49 -17.40
N PRO A 22 -5.48 13.48 -16.29
CA PRO A 22 -5.83 12.70 -15.11
C PRO A 22 -7.19 13.14 -14.55
N GLY A 23 -7.92 12.19 -13.97
CA GLY A 23 -9.09 12.51 -13.14
C GLY A 23 -8.70 12.88 -11.72
N GLU A 24 -9.71 13.07 -10.85
CA GLU A 24 -9.49 13.22 -9.42
C GLU A 24 -8.68 12.04 -8.83
N PRO A 25 -7.73 12.31 -7.93
CA PRO A 25 -6.92 11.26 -7.34
C PRO A 25 -7.71 10.45 -6.31
N VAL A 26 -7.44 9.16 -6.24
CA VAL A 26 -7.91 8.30 -5.15
C VAL A 26 -7.27 8.74 -3.83
N ARG A 27 -8.06 8.86 -2.77
CA ARG A 27 -7.59 9.24 -1.43
C ARG A 27 -7.81 8.14 -0.41
N LEU A 28 -6.89 8.00 0.53
CA LEU A 28 -7.03 7.08 1.65
C LEU A 28 -8.19 7.53 2.53
N ARG A 29 -9.14 6.64 2.85
CA ARG A 29 -10.27 6.91 3.73
C ARG A 29 -10.05 6.22 5.06
N ASP A 30 -10.20 4.90 5.10
CA ASP A 30 -10.01 4.11 6.32
C ASP A 30 -8.66 3.39 6.30
N ILE A 31 -7.96 3.43 7.44
CA ILE A 31 -6.64 2.83 7.59
C ILE A 31 -6.60 2.06 8.89
N THR A 32 -6.59 0.74 8.77
CA THR A 32 -6.42 -0.18 9.90
C THR A 32 -5.07 -0.84 9.79
N LEU A 33 -4.22 -0.60 10.78
CA LEU A 33 -2.93 -1.26 10.90
C LEU A 33 -2.80 -1.88 12.29
N GLN A 34 -2.65 -3.20 12.32
CA GLN A 34 -2.59 -4.00 13.53
C GLN A 34 -1.39 -4.94 13.47
N VAL A 35 -0.65 -5.01 14.57
CA VAL A 35 0.38 -6.01 14.83
C VAL A 35 -0.07 -6.78 16.06
N ASN A 36 -0.20 -8.10 15.92
CA ASN A 36 -0.66 -9.04 16.93
C ASN A 36 0.47 -10.00 17.31
N GLY A 37 0.34 -10.65 18.47
CA GLY A 37 1.35 -11.55 19.01
C GLY A 37 2.47 -10.79 19.74
N PRO A 38 3.54 -11.48 20.17
CA PRO A 38 4.59 -10.89 21.00
C PRO A 38 5.29 -9.67 20.37
N ALA A 39 5.29 -9.52 19.04
CA ALA A 39 5.87 -8.35 18.38
C ALA A 39 5.09 -7.04 18.64
N ALA A 40 3.82 -7.12 19.07
CA ALA A 40 2.98 -5.94 19.34
C ALA A 40 3.56 -5.04 20.45
N GLU A 41 4.29 -5.64 21.39
CA GLU A 41 4.93 -4.94 22.52
C GLU A 41 6.25 -4.24 22.10
N LEU A 42 6.79 -4.57 20.94
CA LEU A 42 8.08 -4.06 20.49
C LEU A 42 7.93 -2.73 19.74
N GLN A 43 8.67 -1.72 20.21
CA GLN A 43 8.68 -0.40 19.58
C GLN A 43 9.08 -0.46 18.09
N ALA A 44 9.91 -1.42 17.70
CA ALA A 44 10.36 -1.62 16.31
C ALA A 44 9.20 -1.87 15.32
N PHE A 45 8.09 -2.43 15.80
CA PHE A 45 6.90 -2.73 14.99
C PHE A 45 5.89 -1.59 14.94
N ARG A 46 6.12 -0.50 15.69
CA ARG A 46 5.29 0.71 15.58
C ARG A 46 5.55 1.36 14.22
N VAL A 47 4.51 1.40 13.39
CA VAL A 47 4.55 2.14 12.13
C VAL A 47 4.17 3.60 12.39
N PRO A 48 4.94 4.58 11.87
CA PRO A 48 4.63 5.98 12.05
C PRO A 48 3.24 6.32 11.50
N ARG A 49 2.43 7.04 12.30
CA ARG A 49 1.07 7.48 11.90
C ARG A 49 1.04 8.34 10.64
N ASN A 50 2.18 8.90 10.24
CA ASN A 50 2.31 9.76 9.06
C ASN A 50 2.62 8.98 7.77
N THR A 51 2.88 7.67 7.84
CA THR A 51 3.24 6.88 6.65
C THR A 51 2.02 6.61 5.76
N LEU A 52 0.87 6.30 6.37
CA LEU A 52 -0.42 6.18 5.68
C LEU A 52 -1.40 7.05 6.46
N LYS A 53 -1.99 8.05 5.81
CA LYS A 53 -2.81 9.07 6.46
C LYS A 53 -4.16 9.21 5.77
N PRO A 54 -5.29 9.23 6.51
CA PRO A 54 -6.59 9.54 5.93
C PRO A 54 -6.57 10.90 5.20
N GLY A 55 -7.24 10.97 4.05
CA GLY A 55 -7.29 12.11 3.14
C GLY A 55 -6.08 12.27 2.20
N ALA A 56 -4.96 11.58 2.47
CA ALA A 56 -3.79 11.62 1.59
C ALA A 56 -4.09 10.91 0.26
N VAL A 57 -3.45 11.36 -0.82
CA VAL A 57 -3.51 10.67 -2.12
C VAL A 57 -2.92 9.28 -1.98
N LEU A 58 -3.61 8.28 -2.52
CA LEU A 58 -3.16 6.90 -2.51
C LEU A 58 -1.79 6.79 -3.21
N ASN A 59 -0.81 6.28 -2.45
CA ASN A 59 0.49 5.90 -2.97
C ASN A 59 0.73 4.40 -2.71
N HIS A 60 0.68 3.60 -3.76
CA HIS A 60 0.88 2.15 -3.67
C HIS A 60 2.28 1.78 -3.14
N GLY A 61 3.29 2.58 -3.48
CA GLY A 61 4.65 2.38 -2.99
C GLY A 61 4.77 2.55 -1.48
N GLN A 62 4.04 3.50 -0.89
CA GLN A 62 4.01 3.67 0.57
C GLN A 62 3.32 2.50 1.27
N TYR A 63 2.21 2.00 0.71
CA TYR A 63 1.52 0.81 1.22
C TYR A 63 2.45 -0.42 1.21
N GLU A 64 3.11 -0.71 0.09
CA GLU A 64 4.04 -1.84 0.01
C GLU A 64 5.27 -1.63 0.91
N ALA A 65 5.78 -0.41 1.04
CA ALA A 65 6.88 -0.11 1.95
C ALA A 65 6.52 -0.38 3.42
N VAL A 66 5.28 -0.09 3.86
CA VAL A 66 4.80 -0.45 5.21
C VAL A 66 4.80 -1.96 5.41
N LYS A 67 4.25 -2.73 4.45
CA LYS A 67 4.26 -4.19 4.51
C LYS A 67 5.66 -4.76 4.62
N GLN A 68 6.55 -4.32 3.71
CA GLN A 68 7.94 -4.77 3.69
C GLN A 68 8.69 -4.40 4.96
N ARG A 69 8.45 -3.20 5.52
CA ARG A 69 9.03 -2.83 6.81
C ARG A 69 8.64 -3.82 7.91
N ILE A 70 7.36 -4.19 8.02
CA ILE A 70 6.88 -5.13 9.05
C ILE A 70 7.54 -6.50 8.89
N LEU A 71 7.58 -7.05 7.67
CA LEU A 71 8.22 -8.34 7.37
C LEU A 71 9.72 -8.31 7.69
N ASN A 72 10.40 -7.22 7.34
CA ASN A 72 11.81 -7.04 7.65
C ASN A 72 12.08 -6.96 9.16
N GLN A 73 11.19 -6.32 9.93
CA GLN A 73 11.30 -6.33 11.40
C GLN A 73 11.04 -7.74 11.96
N ALA A 74 10.06 -8.47 11.43
CA ALA A 74 9.79 -9.85 11.82
C ALA A 74 11.03 -10.73 11.68
N SER A 75 11.65 -10.73 10.49
CA SER A 75 12.90 -11.45 10.25
C SER A 75 14.03 -11.02 11.18
N ARG A 76 14.24 -9.71 11.37
CA ARG A 76 15.31 -9.17 12.23
C ARG A 76 15.18 -9.53 13.71
N TYR A 77 13.96 -9.67 14.20
CA TYR A 77 13.68 -9.93 15.61
C TYR A 77 13.42 -11.42 15.91
N GLY A 78 13.48 -12.30 14.90
CA GLY A 78 13.31 -13.74 15.06
C GLY A 78 11.84 -14.20 15.05
N PHE A 79 10.95 -13.47 14.39
CA PHE A 79 9.55 -13.87 14.19
C PHE A 79 9.39 -14.53 12.82
N PHE A 80 9.93 -15.73 12.64
CA PHE A 80 9.98 -16.38 11.32
C PHE A 80 8.61 -16.94 10.87
N ASP A 81 7.74 -17.29 11.81
CA ASP A 81 6.35 -17.71 11.55
C ASP A 81 5.38 -16.55 11.30
N GLY A 82 5.89 -15.31 11.34
CA GLY A 82 5.10 -14.11 11.22
C GLY A 82 4.47 -13.95 9.83
N ARG A 83 3.16 -13.64 9.80
CA ARG A 83 2.39 -13.52 8.55
C ARG A 83 1.28 -12.49 8.66
N PHE A 84 0.87 -11.95 7.50
CA PHE A 84 -0.35 -11.14 7.42
C PHE A 84 -1.59 -12.04 7.43
N GLU A 85 -2.44 -11.87 8.45
CA GLU A 85 -3.80 -12.46 8.49
C GLU A 85 -4.76 -11.65 7.62
N ARG A 86 -4.54 -10.33 7.49
CA ARG A 86 -5.19 -9.47 6.50
C ARG A 86 -4.16 -8.58 5.82
N GLN A 87 -4.25 -8.51 4.50
CA GLN A 87 -3.48 -7.59 3.66
C GLN A 87 -4.37 -7.10 2.51
N ARG A 88 -5.12 -6.02 2.75
CA ARG A 88 -6.12 -5.49 1.82
C ARG A 88 -5.83 -4.02 1.50
N LEU A 89 -5.82 -3.71 0.21
CA LEU A 89 -5.94 -2.35 -0.32
C LEU A 89 -7.15 -2.34 -1.24
N ALA A 90 -8.27 -1.83 -0.76
CA ALA A 90 -9.52 -1.78 -1.51
C ALA A 90 -9.71 -0.41 -2.11
N ILE A 91 -9.79 -0.34 -3.44
CA ILE A 91 -9.93 0.92 -4.18
C ILE A 91 -11.35 0.98 -4.73
N ASN A 92 -12.07 2.06 -4.43
CA ASN A 92 -13.36 2.39 -5.02
C ASN A 92 -13.18 3.59 -5.99
N PRO A 93 -13.18 3.33 -7.31
CA PRO A 93 -13.04 4.37 -8.32
C PRO A 93 -14.21 5.35 -8.37
N ASP A 94 -15.43 4.92 -8.02
CA ASP A 94 -16.63 5.75 -8.08
C ASP A 94 -16.60 6.85 -7.01
N THR A 95 -16.03 6.54 -5.85
CA THR A 95 -15.87 7.49 -4.74
C THR A 95 -14.48 8.12 -4.67
N ASN A 96 -13.57 7.78 -5.58
CA ASN A 96 -12.14 8.12 -5.51
C ASN A 96 -11.54 7.85 -4.10
N ALA A 97 -11.87 6.71 -3.51
CA ALA A 97 -11.46 6.38 -2.14
C ALA A 97 -10.73 5.04 -2.09
N ALA A 98 -9.83 4.88 -1.13
CA ALA A 98 -9.18 3.62 -0.84
C ALA A 98 -9.13 3.33 0.66
N ASP A 99 -9.39 2.08 1.02
CA ASP A 99 -9.32 1.59 2.39
C ASP A 99 -8.17 0.59 2.52
N VAL A 100 -7.42 0.71 3.61
CA VAL A 100 -6.25 -0.13 3.91
C VAL A 100 -6.53 -0.96 5.16
N GLU A 101 -6.28 -2.26 5.06
CA GLU A 101 -6.26 -3.16 6.21
C GLU A 101 -5.00 -4.03 6.19
N LEU A 102 -4.16 -3.83 7.18
CA LEU A 102 -2.98 -4.64 7.42
C LEU A 102 -3.06 -5.20 8.84
N ALA A 103 -3.25 -6.51 8.97
CA ALA A 103 -3.21 -7.22 10.24
C ALA A 103 -2.09 -8.27 10.18
N PHE A 104 -1.00 -8.01 10.89
CA PHE A 104 0.16 -8.90 10.96
C PHE A 104 0.13 -9.66 12.28
N ASN A 105 0.25 -10.98 12.24
CA ASN A 105 0.46 -11.82 13.41
C ASN A 105 1.91 -12.29 13.41
N SER A 106 2.66 -11.96 14.46
CA SER A 106 4.08 -12.29 14.51
C SER A 106 4.38 -13.77 14.72
N GLY A 107 3.44 -14.55 15.23
CA GLY A 107 3.76 -15.86 15.78
C GLY A 107 4.72 -15.77 16.98
N PRO A 108 5.21 -16.92 17.48
CA PRO A 108 6.21 -16.95 18.54
C PRO A 108 7.54 -16.34 18.07
N ARG A 109 8.36 -15.92 19.04
CA ARG A 109 9.73 -15.49 18.77
C ARG A 109 10.65 -16.71 18.87
N ASP A 110 11.37 -16.98 17.80
CA ASP A 110 12.43 -17.98 17.80
C ASP A 110 13.66 -17.40 18.50
N VAL A 111 14.16 -18.15 19.48
CA VAL A 111 15.41 -17.89 20.17
C VAL A 111 16.36 -19.00 19.75
N LEU A 112 17.38 -18.64 18.95
CA LEU A 112 18.53 -19.50 18.68
C LEU A 112 19.48 -19.50 19.88
#